data_AF-A0A2W4TLQ5-F1
#
_entry.id   AF-A0A2W4TLQ5-F1
#
_cell.length_a   1.000
_cell.length_b   1.000
_cell.length_c   1.000
_cell.angle_alpha   90.00
_cell.angle_beta   90.00
_cell.angle_gamma   90.00
#
_symmetry.space_group_name_H-M   'P 1'
#
loop_
_entity.id
_entity.type
_entity.pdbx_description
1 polymer ?
#
loop_
_entity_poly.entity_id
_entity_poly.type
_entity_poly.pdbx_seq_one_letter_code
_entity_poly.pdbx_strand_id
1 'polypeptide(L)'
;MSSTTRTVILILALVGLGFAGASTWVHYKLLTDPTYVSVCDVGETFNCTQAYLSRYGSVWGIPVAIGGLIWFGAALLIAAFARPTTTEPSPAAAYLFLWSIVGLATVLYLGYASFAVLNTVCLLCLGTYASVIGIFIATVRSRPVDLSKLPARIGRDLNAVVGNPPALVATIVFVLASVAVVVAFPSPEEAARMAAAGGGRPQTASEQLDFAESWKLQPRVDLGIDPEGASVVIVKFNDYECPACRTYEALYSPVLEKFAASHPGAIKYVVKDWPWNSECNFHTMSTIPGHEAACESAAAARLAKELGRYEEMVDWIYANQGKTKAELRAAVQRILGVADFDREYARLLPEIRRDIADGGAIGINSTPTYFINGVRIPALQQSAFEYAIRLELEAAGAAAE
;
A
#
# COMPACT_ATOMS: atom_id res chain seq x y z
N MET A 1 -6.57 22.15 -33.75
CA MET A 1 -6.89 22.40 -32.33
C MET A 1 -6.85 23.90 -32.15
N SER A 2 -7.93 24.51 -31.71
CA SER A 2 -7.99 25.96 -31.52
C SER A 2 -7.00 26.41 -30.44
N SER A 3 -6.57 27.68 -30.50
CA SER A 3 -5.71 28.27 -29.47
C SER A 3 -6.34 28.15 -28.08
N THR A 4 -7.65 28.43 -27.97
CA THR A 4 -8.39 28.32 -26.71
C THR A 4 -8.39 26.90 -26.14
N THR A 5 -8.67 25.89 -26.96
CA THR A 5 -8.66 24.49 -26.50
C THR A 5 -7.27 24.06 -26.06
N ARG A 6 -6.22 24.47 -26.79
CA ARG A 6 -4.83 24.22 -26.41
C ARG A 6 -4.51 24.84 -25.05
N THR A 7 -4.88 26.11 -24.82
CA THR A 7 -4.66 26.79 -23.55
C THR A 7 -5.38 26.11 -22.39
N VAL A 8 -6.63 25.69 -22.60
CA VAL A 8 -7.40 24.94 -21.58
C VAL A 8 -6.70 23.63 -21.23
N ILE A 9 -6.25 22.85 -22.23
CA ILE A 9 -5.54 21.59 -22.00
C ILE A 9 -4.21 21.84 -21.27
N LEU A 10 -3.46 22.88 -21.63
CA LEU A 10 -2.22 23.24 -20.94
C LEU A 10 -2.46 23.56 -19.46
N ILE A 11 -3.49 24.35 -19.16
CA ILE A 11 -3.85 24.71 -17.77
C ILE A 11 -4.23 23.45 -16.98
N LEU A 12 -5.13 22.62 -17.53
CA LEU A 12 -5.57 21.40 -16.88
C LEU A 12 -4.44 20.39 -16.68
N ALA A 13 -3.53 20.28 -17.65
CA ALA A 13 -2.36 19.42 -17.54
C ALA A 13 -1.39 19.91 -16.45
N LEU A 14 -1.17 21.23 -16.33
CA LEU A 14 -0.34 21.81 -15.27
C LEU A 14 -0.97 21.63 -13.88
N VAL A 15 -2.28 21.88 -13.76
CA VAL A 15 -3.02 21.67 -12.50
C VAL A 15 -2.99 20.19 -12.10
N GLY A 16 -3.26 19.29 -13.04
CA GLY A 16 -3.20 17.85 -12.82
C GLY A 16 -1.80 17.37 -12.45
N LEU A 17 -0.75 17.91 -13.08
CA LEU A 17 0.64 17.63 -12.73
C LEU A 17 0.96 18.08 -11.30
N GLY A 18 0.43 19.23 -10.86
CA GLY A 18 0.54 19.70 -9.48
C GLY A 18 -0.10 18.73 -8.49
N PHE A 19 -1.33 18.28 -8.74
CA PHE A 19 -1.99 17.29 -7.90
C PHE A 19 -1.27 15.94 -7.91
N ALA A 20 -0.80 15.46 -9.05
CA ALA A 20 -0.06 14.20 -9.15
C ALA A 20 1.31 14.28 -8.46
N GLY A 21 1.98 15.43 -8.53
CA GLY A 21 3.22 15.70 -7.80
C GLY A 21 3.01 15.73 -6.29
N ALA A 22 1.98 16.43 -5.82
CA ALA A 22 1.59 16.41 -4.41
C ALA A 22 1.23 14.98 -3.95
N SER A 23 0.48 14.24 -4.77
CA SER A 23 0.12 12.84 -4.49
C SER A 23 1.36 11.95 -4.37
N THR A 24 2.33 12.11 -5.27
CA THR A 24 3.59 11.36 -5.26
C THR A 24 4.43 11.70 -4.03
N TRP A 25 4.48 12.98 -3.64
CA TRP A 25 5.19 13.41 -2.45
C TRP A 25 4.55 12.89 -1.16
N VAL A 26 3.22 12.95 -1.05
CA VAL A 26 2.48 12.37 0.09
C VAL A 26 2.73 10.87 0.17
N HIS A 27 2.63 10.15 -0.94
CA HIS A 27 2.89 8.71 -0.96
C HIS A 27 4.34 8.40 -0.55
N TYR A 28 5.31 9.13 -1.09
CA TYR A 28 6.72 9.00 -0.68
C TYR A 28 6.90 9.24 0.81
N LYS A 29 6.30 10.30 1.36
CA LYS A 29 6.37 10.61 2.79
C LYS A 29 5.72 9.54 3.65
N LEU A 30 4.55 9.04 3.29
CA LEU A 30 3.91 7.93 3.99
C LEU A 30 4.77 6.66 4.02
N LEU A 31 5.61 6.44 3.00
CA LEU A 31 6.51 5.29 2.93
C LEU A 31 7.86 5.52 3.64
N THR A 32 8.33 6.76 3.74
CA THR A 32 9.68 7.09 4.20
C THR A 32 9.73 7.79 5.56
N ASP A 33 8.60 8.34 6.00
CA ASP A 33 8.50 9.20 7.18
C ASP A 33 7.30 8.76 8.04
N PRO A 34 7.54 7.98 9.11
CA PRO A 34 6.49 7.36 9.91
C PRO A 34 5.72 8.35 10.79
N THR A 35 6.24 9.55 11.00
CA THR A 35 5.55 10.62 11.75
C THR A 35 4.75 11.52 10.82
N TYR A 36 4.84 11.30 9.51
CA TYR A 36 4.12 12.09 8.53
C TYR A 36 2.63 11.76 8.55
N VAL A 37 1.83 12.76 8.89
CA VAL A 37 0.37 12.71 8.76
C VAL A 37 -0.02 13.51 7.52
N SER A 38 -0.86 12.94 6.66
CA SER A 38 -1.31 13.68 5.49
C SER A 38 -2.22 14.82 5.92
N VAL A 39 -1.93 16.03 5.46
CA VAL A 39 -2.79 17.21 5.65
C VAL A 39 -4.17 17.06 5.00
N CYS A 40 -4.35 16.05 4.16
CA CYS A 40 -5.59 15.75 3.49
C CYS A 40 -6.46 14.74 4.25
N ASP A 41 -6.00 14.21 5.38
CA ASP A 41 -6.75 13.29 6.23
C ASP A 41 -7.68 14.07 7.16
N VAL A 42 -8.93 14.24 6.75
CA VAL A 42 -9.98 14.96 7.47
C VAL A 42 -11.10 13.97 7.82
N GLY A 43 -10.85 13.18 8.85
CA GLY A 43 -11.77 12.14 9.34
C GLY A 43 -11.75 10.85 8.52
N GLU A 44 -12.77 10.01 8.73
CA GLU A 44 -12.83 8.67 8.10
C GLU A 44 -13.21 8.74 6.61
N THR A 45 -14.00 9.75 6.22
CA THR A 45 -14.48 9.90 4.84
C THR A 45 -13.44 10.53 3.91
N PHE A 46 -12.62 11.46 4.40
CA PHE A 46 -11.57 12.10 3.60
C PHE A 46 -10.21 11.63 4.09
N ASN A 47 -9.69 10.55 3.52
CA ASN A 47 -8.44 9.93 3.99
C ASN A 47 -7.53 9.57 2.80
N CYS A 48 -6.56 10.44 2.52
CA CYS A 48 -5.56 10.22 1.48
C CYS A 48 -4.60 9.08 1.86
N THR A 49 -4.28 8.94 3.13
CA THR A 49 -3.39 7.88 3.63
C THR A 49 -3.96 6.49 3.33
N GLN A 50 -5.24 6.28 3.63
CA GLN A 50 -5.95 5.02 3.34
C GLN A 50 -5.95 4.72 1.83
N ALA A 51 -6.14 5.74 0.98
CA ALA A 51 -6.12 5.56 -0.47
C ALA A 51 -4.73 5.13 -0.97
N TYR A 52 -3.66 5.79 -0.53
CA TYR A 52 -2.29 5.52 -1.00
C TYR A 52 -1.71 4.22 -0.46
N LEU A 53 -2.01 3.86 0.78
CA LEU A 53 -1.54 2.60 1.39
C LEU A 53 -2.41 1.39 1.04
N SER A 54 -3.51 1.59 0.30
CA SER A 54 -4.33 0.49 -0.20
C SER A 54 -3.64 -0.30 -1.32
N ARG A 55 -4.16 -1.50 -1.62
CA ARG A 55 -3.79 -2.28 -2.81
C ARG A 55 -3.98 -1.53 -4.15
N TYR A 56 -4.73 -0.44 -4.16
CA TYR A 56 -4.99 0.38 -5.35
C TYR A 56 -4.03 1.56 -5.47
N GLY A 57 -3.26 1.88 -4.41
CA GLY A 57 -2.29 2.97 -4.41
C GLY A 57 -1.01 2.65 -5.20
N SER A 58 -0.75 1.37 -5.47
CA SER A 58 0.39 0.90 -6.26
C SER A 58 0.00 -0.21 -7.24
N VAL A 59 0.71 -0.27 -8.37
CA VAL A 59 0.61 -1.36 -9.36
C VAL A 59 2.00 -1.91 -9.58
N TRP A 60 2.20 -3.19 -9.28
CA TRP A 60 3.50 -3.88 -9.37
C TRP A 60 4.60 -3.16 -8.57
N GLY A 61 4.25 -2.58 -7.42
CA GLY A 61 5.16 -1.84 -6.55
C GLY A 61 5.40 -0.39 -6.97
N ILE A 62 4.88 0.06 -8.12
CA ILE A 62 5.02 1.46 -8.57
C ILE A 62 3.77 2.24 -8.11
N PRO A 63 3.93 3.37 -7.39
CA PRO A 63 2.81 4.22 -7.02
C PRO A 63 2.02 4.71 -8.24
N VAL A 64 0.70 4.61 -8.16
CA VAL A 64 -0.20 5.11 -9.20
C VAL A 64 -0.05 6.63 -9.40
N ALA A 65 0.36 7.36 -8.36
CA ALA A 65 0.64 8.78 -8.43
C ALA A 65 1.79 9.13 -9.42
N ILE A 66 2.81 8.28 -9.53
CA ILE A 66 3.87 8.42 -10.54
C ILE A 66 3.31 8.22 -11.95
N GLY A 67 2.40 7.26 -12.11
CA GLY A 67 1.65 7.10 -13.36
C GLY A 67 0.91 8.38 -13.75
N GLY A 68 0.30 9.05 -12.77
CA GLY A 68 -0.31 10.37 -12.94
C GLY A 68 0.69 11.44 -13.40
N LEU A 69 1.87 11.52 -12.78
CA LEU A 69 2.93 12.45 -13.17
C LEU A 69 3.35 12.27 -14.63
N ILE A 70 3.58 11.01 -15.04
CA ILE A 70 3.93 10.67 -16.42
C ILE A 70 2.78 11.01 -17.37
N TRP A 71 1.54 10.68 -16.98
CA TRP A 71 0.36 10.94 -17.80
C TRP A 71 0.14 12.43 -18.08
N PHE A 72 0.18 13.27 -17.04
CA PHE A 72 0.03 14.72 -17.19
C PHE A 72 1.23 15.36 -17.87
N GLY A 73 2.45 14.89 -17.61
CA GLY A 73 3.66 15.36 -18.29
C GLY A 73 3.62 15.09 -19.80
N ALA A 74 3.17 13.90 -20.21
CA ALA A 74 2.98 13.57 -21.63
C ALA A 74 1.88 14.44 -22.26
N ALA A 75 0.74 14.63 -21.57
CA ALA A 75 -0.34 15.50 -22.06
C ALA A 75 0.12 16.95 -22.23
N LEU A 76 0.90 17.46 -21.27
CA LEU A 76 1.50 18.80 -21.31
C LEU A 76 2.47 18.93 -22.49
N LEU A 77 3.34 17.93 -22.70
CA LEU A 77 4.31 17.92 -23.79
C LEU A 77 3.62 17.94 -25.15
N ILE A 78 2.63 17.07 -25.36
CA ILE A 78 1.87 17.00 -26.62
C ILE A 78 1.13 18.33 -26.88
N ALA A 79 0.50 18.92 -25.86
CA ALA A 79 -0.20 20.20 -25.98
C ALA A 79 0.75 21.39 -26.20
N ALA A 80 1.93 21.39 -25.58
CA ALA A 80 2.93 22.45 -25.70
C ALA A 80 3.48 22.54 -27.13
N PHE A 81 3.76 21.42 -27.77
CA PHE A 81 4.28 21.38 -29.14
C PHE A 81 3.20 21.26 -30.23
N ALA A 82 1.92 21.17 -29.83
CA ALA A 82 0.82 21.24 -30.78
C ALA A 82 0.75 22.61 -31.47
N ARG A 83 0.80 22.62 -32.80
CA ARG A 83 0.56 23.83 -33.59
C ARG A 83 -0.92 24.20 -33.56
N PRO A 84 -1.30 25.42 -33.14
CA PRO A 84 -2.68 25.87 -33.20
C PRO A 84 -3.16 25.89 -34.66
N THR A 85 -4.30 25.26 -34.94
CA THR A 85 -4.91 25.25 -36.27
C THR A 85 -6.42 25.48 -36.11
N THR A 86 -6.96 26.42 -36.89
CA THR A 86 -8.40 26.73 -36.93
C THR A 86 -9.11 26.06 -38.10
N THR A 87 -8.38 25.71 -39.15
CA THR A 87 -8.92 25.19 -40.42
C THR A 87 -8.67 23.71 -40.64
N GLU A 88 -7.59 23.14 -40.09
CA GLU A 88 -7.25 21.73 -40.26
C GLU A 88 -7.41 20.89 -38.98
N PRO A 89 -7.88 19.62 -39.10
CA PRO A 89 -7.93 18.70 -37.98
C PRO A 89 -6.51 18.40 -37.46
N SER A 90 -6.34 18.47 -36.13
CA SER A 90 -5.02 18.41 -35.49
C SER A 90 -4.67 16.98 -35.06
N PRO A 91 -3.50 16.44 -35.50
CA PRO A 91 -3.02 15.14 -35.03
C PRO A 91 -2.82 15.10 -33.52
N ALA A 92 -2.32 16.20 -32.94
CA ALA A 92 -2.13 16.33 -31.50
C ALA A 92 -3.44 16.16 -30.71
N ALA A 93 -4.56 16.68 -31.22
CA ALA A 93 -5.87 16.47 -30.60
C ALA A 93 -6.31 15.00 -30.64
N ALA A 94 -5.96 14.26 -31.69
CA ALA A 94 -6.26 12.83 -31.79
C ALA A 94 -5.39 11.99 -30.83
N TYR A 95 -4.10 12.30 -30.69
CA TYR A 95 -3.23 11.67 -29.69
C TYR A 95 -3.70 11.96 -28.25
N LEU A 96 -4.03 13.21 -27.93
CA LEU A 96 -4.56 13.60 -26.63
C LEU A 96 -5.94 12.97 -26.33
N PHE A 97 -6.75 12.76 -27.36
CA PHE A 97 -8.03 12.05 -27.21
C PHE A 97 -7.81 10.57 -26.84
N LEU A 98 -6.94 9.85 -27.56
CA LEU A 98 -6.62 8.46 -27.21
C LEU A 98 -5.96 8.36 -25.83
N TRP A 99 -5.04 9.26 -25.52
CA TRP A 99 -4.38 9.32 -24.22
C TRP A 99 -5.36 9.61 -23.07
N SER A 100 -6.36 10.46 -23.31
CA SER A 100 -7.41 10.77 -22.34
C SER A 100 -8.45 9.67 -22.16
N ILE A 101 -8.64 8.76 -23.11
CA ILE A 101 -9.42 7.54 -22.88
C ILE A 101 -8.74 6.65 -21.84
N VAL A 102 -7.41 6.45 -21.95
CA VAL A 102 -6.63 5.66 -20.98
C VAL A 102 -6.70 6.30 -19.61
N GLY A 103 -6.50 7.63 -19.55
CA GLY A 103 -6.66 8.41 -18.32
C GLY A 103 -8.06 8.26 -17.71
N LEU A 104 -9.11 8.42 -18.52
CA LEU A 104 -10.51 8.34 -18.07
C LEU A 104 -10.85 6.97 -17.50
N ALA A 105 -10.47 5.89 -18.20
CA ALA A 105 -10.65 4.53 -17.72
C ALA A 105 -9.96 4.31 -16.37
N THR A 106 -8.73 4.84 -16.23
CA THR A 106 -7.94 4.74 -15.00
C THR A 106 -8.60 5.48 -13.84
N VAL A 107 -9.02 6.73 -14.03
CA VAL A 107 -9.66 7.52 -12.94
C VAL A 107 -11.06 7.02 -12.59
N LEU A 108 -11.79 6.43 -13.54
CA LEU A 108 -13.07 5.77 -13.25
C LEU A 108 -12.87 4.51 -12.41
N TYR A 109 -11.86 3.70 -12.74
CA TYR A 109 -11.50 2.51 -11.95
C TYR A 109 -11.04 2.89 -10.53
N LEU A 110 -10.14 3.86 -10.40
CA LEU A 110 -9.64 4.32 -9.10
C LEU A 110 -10.73 5.06 -8.31
N GLY A 111 -11.62 5.77 -8.99
CA GLY A 111 -12.82 6.35 -8.41
C GLY A 111 -13.71 5.26 -7.82
N TYR A 112 -14.03 4.21 -8.59
CA TYR A 112 -14.78 3.07 -8.08
C TYR A 112 -14.09 2.41 -6.87
N ALA A 113 -12.78 2.17 -6.94
CA ALA A 113 -12.02 1.61 -5.84
C ALA A 113 -12.11 2.50 -4.57
N SER A 114 -11.96 3.81 -4.72
CA SER A 114 -12.04 4.76 -3.61
C SER A 114 -13.45 4.81 -2.99
N PHE A 115 -14.48 5.03 -3.80
CA PHE A 115 -15.83 5.28 -3.32
C PHE A 115 -16.60 4.01 -2.95
N ALA A 116 -16.45 2.92 -3.70
CA ALA A 116 -17.26 1.71 -3.53
C ALA A 116 -16.56 0.60 -2.76
N VAL A 117 -15.22 0.57 -2.77
CA VAL A 117 -14.45 -0.49 -2.08
C VAL A 117 -13.85 0.03 -0.78
N LEU A 118 -13.18 1.17 -0.82
CA LEU A 118 -12.49 1.73 0.35
C LEU A 118 -13.37 2.64 1.21
N ASN A 119 -14.53 3.07 0.70
CA ASN A 119 -15.43 4.05 1.35
C ASN A 119 -14.70 5.33 1.81
N THR A 120 -13.71 5.79 1.03
CA THR A 120 -12.89 6.97 1.36
C THR A 120 -12.71 7.88 0.15
N VAL A 121 -12.41 9.15 0.40
CA VAL A 121 -12.28 10.21 -0.59
C VAL A 121 -10.94 10.92 -0.46
N CYS A 122 -10.04 10.63 -1.40
CA CYS A 122 -8.75 11.32 -1.50
C CYS A 122 -8.89 12.64 -2.27
N LEU A 123 -8.71 13.78 -1.60
CA LEU A 123 -8.86 15.13 -2.21
C LEU A 123 -7.86 15.39 -3.34
N LEU A 124 -6.62 14.91 -3.21
CA LEU A 124 -5.61 15.04 -4.25
C LEU A 124 -5.98 14.21 -5.49
N CYS A 125 -6.53 13.01 -5.25
CA CYS A 125 -7.03 12.12 -6.29
C CYS A 125 -8.20 12.77 -7.03
N LEU A 126 -9.17 13.38 -6.32
CA LEU A 126 -10.26 14.16 -6.94
C LEU A 126 -9.74 15.26 -7.86
N GLY A 127 -8.70 15.99 -7.45
CA GLY A 127 -8.05 17.00 -8.29
C GLY A 127 -7.47 16.42 -9.59
N THR A 128 -6.82 15.25 -9.51
CA THR A 128 -6.34 14.54 -10.71
C THR A 128 -7.51 14.07 -11.58
N TYR A 129 -8.58 13.52 -11.00
CA TYR A 129 -9.76 13.02 -11.72
C TYR A 129 -10.46 14.13 -12.49
N ALA A 130 -10.70 15.27 -11.84
CA ALA A 130 -11.29 16.45 -12.46
C ALA A 130 -10.43 16.96 -13.63
N SER A 131 -9.11 16.95 -13.47
CA SER A 131 -8.17 17.38 -14.52
C SER A 131 -8.20 16.45 -15.74
N VAL A 132 -8.20 15.12 -15.52
CA VAL A 132 -8.32 14.13 -16.60
C VAL A 132 -9.64 14.26 -17.34
N ILE A 133 -10.76 14.33 -16.60
CA ILE A 133 -12.11 14.50 -17.18
C ILE A 133 -12.18 15.80 -17.99
N GLY A 134 -11.62 16.90 -17.46
CA GLY A 134 -11.55 18.17 -18.17
C GLY A 134 -10.76 18.09 -19.47
N ILE A 135 -9.61 17.41 -19.49
CA ILE A 135 -8.81 17.20 -20.70
C ILE A 135 -9.57 16.34 -21.71
N PHE A 136 -10.21 15.24 -21.28
CA PHE A 136 -11.04 14.41 -22.14
C PHE A 136 -12.14 15.25 -22.82
N ILE A 137 -12.89 16.01 -22.04
CA ILE A 137 -13.95 16.90 -22.52
C ILE A 137 -13.41 17.96 -23.49
N ALA A 138 -12.24 18.54 -23.23
CA ALA A 138 -11.60 19.51 -24.13
C ALA A 138 -11.17 18.86 -25.46
N THR A 139 -10.66 17.63 -25.42
CA THR A 139 -10.22 16.88 -26.61
C THR A 139 -11.37 16.43 -27.51
N VAL A 140 -12.50 16.00 -26.93
CA VAL A 140 -13.73 15.65 -27.68
C VAL A 140 -14.22 16.85 -28.51
N ARG A 141 -14.08 18.08 -27.98
CA ARG A 141 -14.52 19.30 -28.65
C ARG A 141 -13.55 19.80 -29.74
N SER A 142 -12.34 19.24 -29.87
CA SER A 142 -11.28 19.80 -30.72
C SER A 142 -11.22 19.27 -32.16
N ARG A 143 -12.23 18.49 -32.61
CA ARG A 143 -12.31 17.89 -33.96
C ARG A 143 -11.02 17.14 -34.34
N PRO A 144 -10.72 16.00 -33.69
CA PRO A 144 -9.52 15.21 -33.98
C PRO A 144 -9.52 14.70 -35.42
N VAL A 145 -8.32 14.45 -35.97
CA VAL A 145 -8.18 13.70 -37.23
C VAL A 145 -8.80 12.31 -37.07
N ASP A 146 -9.34 11.74 -38.16
CA ASP A 146 -9.82 10.35 -38.17
C ASP A 146 -8.78 9.41 -37.55
N LEU A 147 -9.20 8.65 -36.54
CA LEU A 147 -8.32 7.75 -35.79
C LEU A 147 -7.70 6.67 -36.69
N SER A 148 -8.39 6.27 -37.76
CA SER A 148 -7.89 5.30 -38.75
C SER A 148 -6.66 5.78 -39.52
N LYS A 149 -6.42 7.10 -39.58
CA LYS A 149 -5.27 7.68 -40.28
C LYS A 149 -4.04 7.85 -39.39
N LEU A 150 -4.15 7.60 -38.08
CA LEU A 150 -3.03 7.76 -37.14
C LEU A 150 -1.84 6.83 -37.40
N PRO A 151 -2.02 5.51 -37.67
CA PRO A 151 -0.89 4.61 -37.88
C PRO A 151 0.02 5.06 -39.04
N ALA A 152 -0.59 5.53 -40.13
CA ALA A 152 0.14 6.03 -41.30
C ALA A 152 0.83 7.39 -41.06
N ARG A 153 0.47 8.12 -40.01
CA ARG A 153 1.02 9.44 -39.68
C ARG A 153 2.08 9.40 -38.60
N ILE A 154 2.12 8.34 -37.79
CA ILE A 154 3.01 8.24 -36.63
C ILE A 154 4.48 8.51 -37.01
N GLY A 155 4.97 7.94 -38.11
CA GLY A 155 6.35 8.14 -38.57
C GLY A 155 6.64 9.58 -38.99
N ARG A 156 5.67 10.25 -39.62
CA ARG A 156 5.80 11.66 -40.02
C ARG A 156 5.78 12.58 -38.80
N ASP A 157 4.92 12.30 -37.84
CA ASP A 157 4.78 13.09 -36.62
C ASP A 157 6.02 12.92 -35.72
N LEU A 158 6.58 11.71 -35.63
CA LEU A 158 7.86 11.45 -34.96
C LEU A 158 9.02 12.20 -35.64
N ASN A 159 9.10 12.14 -36.97
CA ASN A 159 10.12 12.89 -37.71
C ASN A 159 9.97 14.42 -37.52
N ALA A 160 8.74 14.92 -37.36
CA ALA A 160 8.49 16.33 -37.05
C ALA A 160 8.96 16.73 -35.64
N VAL A 161 8.91 15.82 -34.67
CA VAL A 161 9.49 16.02 -33.33
C VAL A 161 11.02 16.02 -33.40
N VAL A 162 11.62 15.04 -34.10
CA VAL A 162 13.08 14.97 -34.29
C VAL A 162 13.62 16.18 -35.04
N GLY A 163 12.89 16.69 -36.04
CA GLY A 163 13.23 17.89 -36.78
C GLY A 163 13.03 19.21 -36.00
N ASN A 164 12.51 19.16 -34.77
CA ASN A 164 12.28 20.33 -33.91
C ASN A 164 13.14 20.22 -32.64
N PRO A 165 14.34 20.83 -32.60
CA PRO A 165 15.28 20.67 -31.49
C PRO A 165 14.69 20.88 -30.08
N PRO A 166 13.90 21.93 -29.78
CA PRO A 166 13.28 22.07 -28.45
C PRO A 166 12.26 20.97 -28.14
N ALA A 167 11.53 20.45 -29.13
CA ALA A 167 10.58 19.34 -28.91
C ALA A 167 11.32 18.03 -28.65
N LEU A 168 12.41 17.78 -29.39
CA LEU A 168 13.25 16.61 -29.19
C LEU A 168 13.91 16.61 -27.81
N VAL A 169 14.54 17.72 -27.41
CA VAL A 169 15.16 17.86 -26.09
C VAL A 169 14.14 17.68 -24.97
N ALA A 170 12.98 18.34 -25.05
CA ALA A 170 11.93 18.21 -24.05
C ALA A 170 11.41 16.76 -23.93
N THR A 171 11.29 16.04 -25.06
CA THR A 171 10.88 14.63 -25.08
C THR A 171 11.93 13.74 -24.43
N ILE A 172 13.21 13.91 -24.76
CA ILE A 172 14.31 13.14 -24.16
C ILE A 172 14.38 13.38 -22.66
N VAL A 173 14.34 14.63 -22.22
CA VAL A 173 14.34 15.00 -20.80
C VAL A 173 13.14 14.39 -20.08
N PHE A 174 11.94 14.47 -20.67
CA PHE A 174 10.73 13.88 -20.09
C PHE A 174 10.84 12.35 -19.93
N VAL A 175 11.35 11.65 -20.94
CA VAL A 175 11.53 10.19 -20.88
C VAL A 175 12.57 9.81 -19.82
N LEU A 176 13.72 10.48 -19.81
CA LEU A 176 14.77 10.23 -18.82
C LEU A 176 14.29 10.53 -17.40
N ALA A 177 13.57 11.64 -17.19
CA ALA A 177 13.00 11.98 -15.89
C ALA A 177 11.92 10.97 -15.45
N SER A 178 11.07 10.50 -16.37
CA SER A 178 10.06 9.49 -16.09
C SER A 178 10.69 8.17 -15.64
N VAL A 179 11.72 7.71 -16.35
CA VAL A 179 12.48 6.50 -15.98
C VAL A 179 13.18 6.70 -14.64
N ALA A 180 13.84 7.85 -14.43
CA ALA A 180 14.53 8.15 -13.19
C ALA A 180 13.59 8.15 -11.98
N VAL A 181 12.40 8.75 -12.10
CA VAL A 181 11.41 8.76 -11.01
C VAL A 181 10.90 7.36 -10.71
N VAL A 182 10.65 6.52 -11.73
CA VAL A 182 10.19 5.14 -11.52
C VAL A 182 11.28 4.28 -10.85
N VAL A 183 12.53 4.42 -11.29
CA VAL A 183 13.66 3.62 -10.77
C VAL A 183 14.12 4.09 -9.39
N ALA A 184 14.08 5.40 -9.13
CA ALA A 184 14.52 5.98 -7.85
C ALA A 184 13.44 5.91 -6.76
N PHE A 185 12.19 5.59 -7.11
CA PHE A 185 11.15 5.48 -6.10
C PHE A 185 11.39 4.22 -5.24
N PRO A 186 11.34 4.32 -3.90
CA PRO A 186 11.62 3.19 -3.03
C PRO A 186 10.72 2.00 -3.37
N SER A 187 11.31 0.83 -3.62
CA SER A 187 10.54 -0.41 -3.73
C SER A 187 9.80 -0.68 -2.41
N PRO A 188 8.68 -1.42 -2.39
CA PRO A 188 8.00 -1.75 -1.14
C PRO A 188 8.91 -2.44 -0.10
N GLU A 189 9.87 -3.25 -0.55
CA GLU A 189 10.90 -3.83 0.32
C GLU A 189 11.89 -2.79 0.84
N GLU A 190 12.35 -1.85 0.01
CA GLU A 190 13.22 -0.77 0.46
C GLU A 190 12.48 0.24 1.33
N ALA A 191 11.22 0.55 1.07
CA ALA A 191 10.39 1.34 1.95
C ALA A 191 10.24 0.66 3.31
N ALA A 192 10.00 -0.67 3.35
CA ALA A 192 9.97 -1.44 4.59
C ALA A 192 11.35 -1.51 5.28
N ARG A 193 12.45 -1.60 4.52
CA ARG A 193 13.83 -1.59 5.06
C ARG A 193 14.26 -0.19 5.52
N MET A 194 13.88 0.87 4.82
CA MET A 194 14.17 2.27 5.13
C MET A 194 13.30 2.75 6.27
N ALA A 195 12.06 2.28 6.35
CA ALA A 195 11.28 2.31 7.56
C ALA A 195 12.10 1.69 8.69
N ALA A 196 12.44 0.40 8.57
CA ALA A 196 13.22 -0.30 9.58
C ALA A 196 14.58 0.37 9.91
N ALA A 197 15.20 1.07 8.96
CA ALA A 197 16.53 1.68 9.07
C ALA A 197 16.53 3.20 9.34
N GLY A 198 15.40 3.89 9.22
CA GLY A 198 15.32 5.34 9.11
C GLY A 198 14.22 5.95 9.97
N GLY A 199 14.63 6.57 11.09
CA GLY A 199 13.90 7.67 11.73
C GLY A 199 12.57 7.33 12.43
N GLY A 200 12.55 6.31 13.29
CA GLY A 200 11.33 5.93 14.03
C GLY A 200 11.32 6.24 15.53
N ARG A 201 12.37 6.85 16.08
CA ARG A 201 12.36 7.27 17.50
C ARG A 201 12.02 8.75 17.51
N PRO A 202 10.94 9.19 18.19
CA PRO A 202 10.82 10.60 18.51
C PRO A 202 12.08 10.99 19.31
N GLN A 203 12.96 11.78 18.72
CA GLN A 203 14.32 12.01 19.23
C GLN A 203 14.37 13.18 20.19
N THR A 204 13.48 14.15 19.97
CA THR A 204 13.31 15.31 20.83
C THR A 204 12.19 15.08 21.84
N ALA A 205 12.27 15.77 22.98
CA ALA A 205 11.21 15.73 23.99
C ALA A 205 9.85 16.19 23.44
N SER A 206 9.85 17.15 22.50
CA SER A 206 8.63 17.62 21.83
C SER A 206 7.98 16.50 21.01
N GLU A 207 8.75 15.81 20.16
CA GLU A 207 8.21 14.71 19.33
C GLU A 207 7.70 13.55 20.18
N GLN A 208 8.31 13.29 21.34
CA GLN A 208 7.86 12.26 22.27
C GLN A 208 6.52 12.63 22.91
N LEU A 209 6.36 13.90 23.30
CA LEU A 209 5.10 14.41 23.85
C LEU A 209 3.98 14.39 22.81
N ASP A 210 4.26 14.85 21.58
CA ASP A 210 3.29 14.85 20.47
C ASP A 210 2.84 13.41 20.13
N PHE A 211 3.78 12.46 20.09
CA PHE A 211 3.46 11.05 19.91
C PHE A 211 2.62 10.52 21.08
N ALA A 212 2.99 10.82 22.33
CA ALA A 212 2.26 10.32 23.50
C ALA A 212 0.82 10.86 23.57
N GLU A 213 0.62 12.13 23.24
CA GLU A 213 -0.71 12.74 23.18
C GLU A 213 -1.56 12.15 22.05
N SER A 214 -0.99 12.04 20.85
CA SER A 214 -1.69 11.44 19.71
C SER A 214 -1.99 9.94 19.92
N TRP A 215 -1.12 9.21 20.62
CA TRP A 215 -1.31 7.81 20.96
C TRP A 215 -2.50 7.60 21.92
N LYS A 216 -2.63 8.47 22.95
CA LYS A 216 -3.77 8.43 23.89
C LYS A 216 -5.12 8.65 23.23
N LEU A 217 -5.14 9.42 22.14
CA LEU A 217 -6.35 9.75 21.38
C LEU A 217 -6.72 8.69 20.32
N GLN A 218 -5.90 7.66 20.12
CA GLN A 218 -6.19 6.63 19.13
C GLN A 218 -7.44 5.82 19.50
N PRO A 219 -8.30 5.48 18.52
CA PRO A 219 -9.43 4.60 18.76
C PRO A 219 -8.94 3.21 19.17
N ARG A 220 -9.65 2.61 20.14
CA ARG A 220 -9.36 1.27 20.64
C ARG A 220 -10.50 0.33 20.29
N VAL A 221 -10.15 -0.84 19.78
CA VAL A 221 -11.06 -1.93 19.48
C VAL A 221 -10.89 -3.02 20.53
N ASP A 222 -12.00 -3.51 21.08
CA ASP A 222 -11.98 -4.72 21.90
C ASP A 222 -11.74 -5.95 21.00
N LEU A 223 -10.65 -6.66 21.27
CA LEU A 223 -10.23 -7.83 20.50
C LEU A 223 -10.69 -9.15 21.13
N GLY A 224 -11.43 -9.10 22.25
CA GLY A 224 -11.90 -10.29 22.96
C GLY A 224 -10.77 -11.16 23.50
N ILE A 225 -9.59 -10.57 23.75
CA ILE A 225 -8.42 -11.25 24.30
C ILE A 225 -8.34 -10.94 25.78
N ASP A 226 -8.44 -11.97 26.62
CA ASP A 226 -8.15 -11.85 28.06
C ASP A 226 -6.67 -11.50 28.24
N PRO A 227 -6.32 -10.38 28.91
CA PRO A 227 -4.95 -10.02 29.20
C PRO A 227 -4.20 -11.04 30.08
N GLU A 228 -4.91 -11.87 30.86
CA GLU A 228 -4.30 -12.83 31.81
C GLU A 228 -3.29 -12.17 32.77
N GLY A 229 -3.60 -10.93 33.19
CA GLY A 229 -2.73 -10.13 34.06
C GLY A 229 -1.64 -9.33 33.33
N ALA A 230 -1.51 -9.44 32.01
CA ALA A 230 -0.59 -8.61 31.23
C ALA A 230 -1.10 -7.16 31.13
N SER A 231 -0.19 -6.21 31.32
CA SER A 231 -0.45 -4.77 31.13
C SER A 231 -0.56 -4.37 29.67
N VAL A 232 0.11 -5.11 28.77
CA VAL A 232 0.13 -4.84 27.34
C VAL A 232 -0.22 -6.10 26.57
N VAL A 233 -1.34 -6.06 25.86
CA VAL A 233 -1.79 -7.10 24.93
C VAL A 233 -1.48 -6.64 23.51
N ILE A 234 -0.61 -7.39 22.84
CA ILE A 234 -0.22 -7.15 21.45
C ILE A 234 -0.81 -8.25 20.59
N VAL A 235 -1.63 -7.88 19.61
CA VAL A 235 -2.26 -8.84 18.67
C VAL A 235 -1.73 -8.60 17.27
N LYS A 236 -1.29 -9.64 16.56
CA LYS A 236 -0.87 -9.60 15.16
C LYS A 236 -1.80 -10.45 14.31
N PHE A 237 -2.50 -9.85 13.36
CA PHE A 237 -3.11 -10.59 12.26
C PHE A 237 -2.06 -10.92 11.21
N ASN A 238 -1.87 -12.20 10.94
CA ASN A 238 -0.70 -12.70 10.23
C ASN A 238 -1.07 -13.61 9.06
N ASP A 239 -0.35 -13.41 7.95
CA ASP A 239 -0.23 -14.41 6.90
C ASP A 239 1.24 -14.85 6.81
N TYR A 240 1.48 -16.14 6.96
CA TYR A 240 2.81 -16.73 6.91
C TYR A 240 3.46 -16.71 5.52
N GLU A 241 2.69 -16.57 4.44
CA GLU A 241 3.22 -16.38 3.08
C GLU A 241 3.42 -14.89 2.73
N CYS A 242 2.98 -13.95 3.57
CA CYS A 242 3.14 -12.52 3.31
C CYS A 242 4.58 -12.04 3.57
N PRO A 243 5.27 -11.44 2.58
CA PRO A 243 6.64 -10.94 2.75
C PRO A 243 6.76 -9.85 3.83
N ALA A 244 5.75 -8.98 3.96
CA ALA A 244 5.73 -7.95 5.01
C ALA A 244 5.63 -8.59 6.41
N CYS A 245 4.81 -9.64 6.58
CA CYS A 245 4.69 -10.35 7.87
C CYS A 245 6.03 -10.90 8.35
N ARG A 246 6.85 -11.45 7.44
CA ARG A 246 8.22 -11.89 7.73
C ARG A 246 9.12 -10.72 8.17
N THR A 247 9.10 -9.63 7.41
CA THR A 247 9.95 -8.46 7.69
C THR A 247 9.64 -7.87 9.06
N TYR A 248 8.35 -7.69 9.39
CA TYR A 248 7.95 -7.14 10.69
C TYR A 248 8.12 -8.14 11.84
N GLU A 249 8.05 -9.45 11.60
CA GLU A 249 8.43 -10.43 12.60
C GLU A 249 9.90 -10.25 12.99
N ALA A 250 10.82 -10.22 12.01
CA ALA A 250 12.23 -10.01 12.26
C ALA A 250 12.52 -8.66 12.96
N LEU A 251 11.70 -7.64 12.70
CA LEU A 251 11.84 -6.32 13.29
C LEU A 251 11.34 -6.26 14.75
N TYR A 252 10.23 -6.92 15.05
CA TYR A 252 9.55 -6.78 16.34
C TYR A 252 9.92 -7.87 17.35
N SER A 253 10.28 -9.07 16.93
CA SER A 253 10.63 -10.16 17.86
C SER A 253 11.72 -9.76 18.86
N PRO A 254 12.84 -9.10 18.46
CA PRO A 254 13.85 -8.64 19.42
C PRO A 254 13.33 -7.61 20.42
N VAL A 255 12.35 -6.77 20.01
CA VAL A 255 11.72 -5.78 20.91
C VAL A 255 10.81 -6.50 21.91
N LEU A 256 10.01 -7.43 21.44
CA LEU A 256 9.10 -8.22 22.27
C LEU A 256 9.88 -9.05 23.29
N GLU A 257 10.96 -9.72 22.87
CA GLU A 257 11.86 -10.45 23.75
C GLU A 257 12.49 -9.55 24.82
N LYS A 258 12.95 -8.35 24.42
CA LYS A 258 13.49 -7.35 25.36
C LYS A 258 12.46 -6.95 26.42
N PHE A 259 11.21 -6.67 26.03
CA PHE A 259 10.16 -6.31 27.00
C PHE A 259 9.73 -7.50 27.85
N ALA A 260 9.60 -8.69 27.29
CA ALA A 260 9.28 -9.89 28.03
C ALA A 260 10.35 -10.20 29.10
N ALA A 261 11.63 -10.00 28.77
CA ALA A 261 12.74 -10.18 29.71
C ALA A 261 12.81 -9.09 30.81
N SER A 262 12.53 -7.83 30.46
CA SER A 262 12.60 -6.70 31.40
C SER A 262 11.34 -6.51 32.24
N HIS A 263 10.19 -7.00 31.77
CA HIS A 263 8.88 -6.89 32.43
C HIS A 263 8.15 -8.25 32.40
N PRO A 264 8.62 -9.24 33.20
CA PRO A 264 8.06 -10.59 33.18
C PRO A 264 6.55 -10.58 33.43
N GLY A 265 5.78 -11.22 32.54
CA GLY A 265 4.33 -11.30 32.61
C GLY A 265 3.56 -10.04 32.18
N ALA A 266 4.23 -8.91 31.93
CA ALA A 266 3.55 -7.67 31.56
C ALA A 266 3.13 -7.61 30.08
N ILE A 267 3.73 -8.43 29.22
CA ILE A 267 3.45 -8.46 27.77
C ILE A 267 2.79 -9.77 27.39
N LYS A 268 1.61 -9.69 26.76
CA LYS A 268 0.95 -10.82 26.10
C LYS A 268 0.96 -10.61 24.60
N TYR A 269 1.66 -11.49 23.87
CA TYR A 269 1.70 -11.47 22.42
C TYR A 269 0.83 -12.59 21.83
N VAL A 270 -0.13 -12.21 20.98
CA VAL A 270 -1.08 -13.11 20.34
C VAL A 270 -0.99 -12.97 18.83
N VAL A 271 -0.81 -14.09 18.14
CA VAL A 271 -0.92 -14.15 16.68
C VAL A 271 -2.30 -14.69 16.33
N LYS A 272 -2.98 -13.99 15.42
CA LYS A 272 -4.28 -14.32 14.84
C LYS A 272 -4.09 -14.64 13.35
N ASP A 273 -4.71 -15.70 12.86
CA ASP A 273 -4.53 -16.11 11.47
C ASP A 273 -5.34 -15.24 10.49
N TRP A 274 -4.68 -14.75 9.44
CA TRP A 274 -5.31 -14.08 8.30
C TRP A 274 -4.68 -14.52 6.96
N PRO A 275 -4.83 -15.79 6.54
CA PRO A 275 -4.22 -16.26 5.29
C PRO A 275 -4.89 -15.60 4.08
N TRP A 276 -4.11 -15.11 3.12
CA TRP A 276 -4.60 -14.58 1.83
C TRP A 276 -4.87 -15.69 0.82
N ASN A 277 -5.61 -16.71 1.26
CA ASN A 277 -5.96 -17.87 0.49
C ASN A 277 -7.45 -18.18 0.65
N SER A 278 -8.16 -18.24 -0.49
CA SER A 278 -9.62 -18.39 -0.53
C SER A 278 -10.14 -19.75 -0.06
N GLU A 279 -9.27 -20.75 0.17
CA GLU A 279 -9.69 -22.06 0.69
C GLU A 279 -10.11 -22.02 2.16
N CYS A 280 -9.45 -21.18 2.98
CA CYS A 280 -9.80 -21.01 4.39
C CYS A 280 -10.37 -19.62 4.70
N ASN A 281 -9.97 -18.58 3.96
CA ASN A 281 -10.38 -17.20 4.23
C ASN A 281 -11.54 -16.75 3.34
N PHE A 282 -12.73 -16.69 3.93
CA PHE A 282 -13.97 -16.28 3.27
C PHE A 282 -14.12 -14.76 3.07
N HIS A 283 -13.16 -13.95 3.53
CA HIS A 283 -13.06 -12.52 3.22
C HIS A 283 -12.24 -12.23 1.96
N THR A 284 -11.60 -13.23 1.35
CA THR A 284 -10.91 -13.10 0.06
C THR A 284 -11.59 -13.95 -1.02
N MET A 285 -11.83 -13.35 -2.19
CA MET A 285 -12.48 -14.02 -3.32
C MET A 285 -11.52 -14.89 -4.14
N SER A 286 -10.21 -14.70 -3.98
CA SER A 286 -9.18 -15.44 -4.70
C SER A 286 -7.90 -15.51 -3.88
N THR A 287 -7.16 -16.61 -4.01
CA THR A 287 -5.81 -16.74 -3.46
C THR A 287 -4.86 -15.76 -4.14
N ILE A 288 -4.08 -15.02 -3.34
CA ILE A 288 -3.02 -14.16 -3.85
C ILE A 288 -1.88 -15.05 -4.38
N PRO A 289 -1.30 -14.77 -5.55
CA PRO A 289 -0.16 -15.54 -6.05
C PRO A 289 0.98 -15.60 -5.03
N GLY A 290 1.49 -16.80 -4.75
CA GLY A 290 2.51 -17.05 -3.72
C GLY A 290 1.93 -17.38 -2.33
N HIS A 291 0.60 -17.32 -2.15
CA HIS A 291 -0.09 -17.64 -0.90
C HIS A 291 -0.83 -18.99 -0.96
N GLU A 292 -0.49 -19.86 -1.92
CA GLU A 292 -1.16 -21.14 -2.16
C GLU A 292 -1.08 -22.07 -0.94
N ALA A 293 -0.02 -21.97 -0.14
CA ALA A 293 0.15 -22.76 1.09
C ALA A 293 -0.24 -21.99 2.38
N ALA A 294 -0.83 -20.80 2.29
CA ALA A 294 -1.04 -19.93 3.46
C ALA A 294 -1.94 -20.54 4.54
N CYS A 295 -3.01 -21.24 4.15
CA CYS A 295 -3.91 -21.90 5.11
C CYS A 295 -3.18 -23.04 5.85
N GLU A 296 -2.43 -23.85 5.13
CA GLU A 296 -1.62 -24.92 5.72
C GLU A 296 -0.47 -24.35 6.56
N SER A 297 0.15 -23.25 6.17
CA SER A 297 1.22 -22.60 6.95
C SER A 297 0.69 -22.10 8.31
N ALA A 298 -0.52 -21.55 8.35
CA ALA A 298 -1.19 -21.21 9.61
C ALA A 298 -1.42 -22.44 10.50
N ALA A 299 -1.93 -23.54 9.94
CA ALA A 299 -2.10 -24.79 10.68
C ALA A 299 -0.76 -25.38 11.16
N ALA A 300 0.28 -25.34 10.33
CA ALA A 300 1.62 -25.80 10.70
C ALA A 300 2.19 -24.98 11.86
N ALA A 301 2.00 -23.66 11.86
CA ALA A 301 2.44 -22.80 12.96
C ALA A 301 1.67 -23.06 14.27
N ARG A 302 0.34 -23.26 14.22
CA ARG A 302 -0.45 -23.67 15.39
C ARG A 302 0.01 -25.01 15.95
N LEU A 303 0.17 -26.00 15.09
CA LEU A 303 0.63 -27.33 15.47
C LEU A 303 2.04 -27.28 16.08
N ALA A 304 2.93 -26.47 15.49
CA ALA A 304 4.25 -26.24 16.04
C ALA A 304 4.21 -25.61 17.44
N LYS A 305 3.25 -24.69 17.69
CA LYS A 305 3.03 -24.10 19.01
C LYS A 305 2.57 -25.15 20.04
N GLU A 306 1.63 -26.02 19.67
CA GLU A 306 1.19 -27.15 20.52
C GLU A 306 2.35 -28.08 20.88
N LEU A 307 3.29 -28.28 19.96
CA LEU A 307 4.45 -29.16 20.11
C LEU A 307 5.71 -28.47 20.69
N GLY A 308 5.63 -27.18 21.05
CA GLY A 308 6.75 -26.42 21.60
C GLY A 308 7.88 -26.15 20.60
N ARG A 309 7.60 -26.15 19.29
CA ARG A 309 8.56 -25.96 18.20
C ARG A 309 8.14 -24.85 17.23
N TYR A 310 7.47 -23.84 17.76
CA TYR A 310 6.94 -22.71 17.01
C TYR A 310 8.04 -21.99 16.22
N GLU A 311 9.13 -21.59 16.87
CA GLU A 311 10.24 -20.87 16.23
C GLU A 311 10.82 -21.64 15.05
N GLU A 312 11.23 -22.90 15.24
CA GLU A 312 11.79 -23.73 14.16
C GLU A 312 10.86 -23.84 12.94
N MET A 313 9.56 -24.02 13.18
CA MET A 313 8.61 -24.16 12.08
C MET A 313 8.36 -22.82 11.37
N VAL A 314 8.19 -21.74 12.13
CA VAL A 314 7.89 -20.41 11.58
C VAL A 314 9.10 -19.83 10.85
N ASP A 315 10.31 -20.02 11.38
CA ASP A 315 11.56 -19.63 10.70
C ASP A 315 11.69 -20.35 9.35
N TRP A 316 11.41 -21.66 9.32
CA TRP A 316 11.41 -22.40 8.07
C TRP A 316 10.33 -21.89 7.11
N ILE A 317 9.11 -21.63 7.60
CA ILE A 317 8.00 -21.12 6.78
C ILE A 317 8.36 -19.78 6.14
N TYR A 318 8.91 -18.84 6.91
CA TYR A 318 9.29 -17.51 6.43
C TYR A 318 10.52 -17.52 5.51
N ALA A 319 11.47 -18.43 5.74
CA ALA A 319 12.60 -18.64 4.84
C ALA A 319 12.18 -19.26 3.48
N ASN A 320 11.02 -19.91 3.43
CA ASN A 320 10.52 -20.64 2.26
C ASN A 320 9.12 -20.13 1.84
N GLN A 321 8.92 -18.81 1.78
CA GLN A 321 7.66 -18.24 1.28
C GLN A 321 7.46 -18.52 -0.21
N GLY A 322 6.22 -18.78 -0.63
CA GLY A 322 5.90 -19.21 -2.00
C GLY A 322 6.14 -20.70 -2.25
N LYS A 323 6.45 -21.47 -1.20
CA LYS A 323 6.49 -22.93 -1.21
C LYS A 323 5.15 -23.53 -1.63
N THR A 324 5.23 -24.71 -2.22
CA THR A 324 4.07 -25.56 -2.48
C THR A 324 3.55 -26.18 -1.17
N LYS A 325 2.28 -26.58 -1.18
CA LYS A 325 1.68 -27.35 -0.08
C LYS A 325 2.37 -28.69 0.17
N ALA A 326 3.01 -29.27 -0.85
CA ALA A 326 3.77 -30.52 -0.73
C ALA A 326 5.09 -30.30 0.02
N GLU A 327 5.82 -29.24 -0.32
CA GLU A 327 7.04 -28.85 0.40
C GLU A 327 6.75 -28.52 1.87
N LEU A 328 5.64 -27.81 2.14
CA LEU A 328 5.20 -27.56 3.50
C LEU A 328 4.90 -28.85 4.28
N ARG A 329 4.17 -29.81 3.69
CA ARG A 329 3.90 -31.12 4.32
C ARG A 329 5.20 -31.87 4.64
N ALA A 330 6.14 -31.89 3.71
CA ALA A 330 7.44 -32.51 3.92
C ALA A 330 8.22 -31.84 5.06
N ALA A 331 8.15 -30.51 5.17
CA ALA A 331 8.77 -29.77 6.26
C ALA A 331 8.07 -30.01 7.60
N VAL A 332 6.74 -30.08 7.64
CA VAL A 332 6.00 -30.46 8.85
C VAL A 332 6.39 -31.85 9.33
N GLN A 333 6.50 -32.83 8.44
CA GLN A 333 6.94 -34.17 8.82
C GLN A 333 8.39 -34.15 9.34
N ARG A 334 9.30 -33.46 8.65
CA ARG A 334 10.73 -33.41 9.00
C ARG A 334 11.00 -32.63 10.29
N ILE A 335 10.35 -31.47 10.43
CA ILE A 335 10.50 -30.59 11.58
C ILE A 335 9.64 -31.18 12.67
N LEU A 336 8.31 -31.14 12.59
CA LEU A 336 7.42 -31.48 13.70
C LEU A 336 7.23 -32.99 13.94
N GLY A 337 7.66 -33.87 13.05
CA GLY A 337 7.46 -35.32 13.21
C GLY A 337 6.03 -35.79 12.92
N VAL A 338 5.21 -34.94 12.29
CA VAL A 338 3.78 -35.21 12.05
C VAL A 338 3.62 -35.87 10.68
N ALA A 339 3.23 -37.15 10.67
CA ALA A 339 3.09 -37.93 9.45
C ALA A 339 1.76 -37.65 8.69
N ASP A 340 0.67 -37.41 9.42
CA ASP A 340 -0.66 -37.17 8.86
C ASP A 340 -1.07 -35.70 9.09
N PHE A 341 -0.43 -34.81 8.34
CA PHE A 341 -0.70 -33.37 8.47
C PHE A 341 -2.09 -32.99 7.97
N ASP A 342 -2.68 -33.74 7.03
CA ASP A 342 -4.01 -33.42 6.49
C ASP A 342 -5.10 -33.58 7.57
N ARG A 343 -4.97 -34.59 8.45
CA ARG A 343 -5.85 -34.73 9.62
C ARG A 343 -5.68 -33.57 10.61
N GLU A 344 -4.45 -33.15 10.90
CA GLU A 344 -4.19 -32.02 11.81
C GLU A 344 -4.67 -30.68 11.22
N TYR A 345 -4.48 -30.47 9.91
CA TYR A 345 -5.02 -29.32 9.19
C TYR A 345 -6.55 -29.26 9.32
N ALA A 346 -7.25 -30.38 9.08
CA ALA A 346 -8.70 -30.45 9.23
C ALA A 346 -9.16 -30.16 10.67
N ARG A 347 -8.40 -30.60 11.68
CA ARG A 347 -8.66 -30.32 13.10
C ARG A 347 -8.51 -28.84 13.44
N LEU A 348 -7.48 -28.17 12.90
CA LEU A 348 -7.13 -26.78 13.23
C LEU A 348 -7.89 -25.74 12.39
N LEU A 349 -8.43 -26.13 11.24
CA LEU A 349 -9.15 -25.24 10.33
C LEU A 349 -10.31 -24.44 10.98
N PRO A 350 -11.11 -24.99 11.90
CA PRO A 350 -12.15 -24.22 12.59
C PRO A 350 -11.59 -23.04 13.39
N GLU A 351 -10.43 -23.18 14.04
CA GLU A 351 -9.81 -22.10 14.79
C GLU A 351 -9.23 -21.02 13.88
N ILE A 352 -8.60 -21.42 12.77
CA ILE A 352 -8.13 -20.50 11.72
C ILE A 352 -9.31 -19.68 11.19
N ARG A 353 -10.45 -20.33 10.90
CA ARG A 353 -11.67 -19.65 10.44
C ARG A 353 -12.28 -18.73 11.49
N ARG A 354 -12.14 -19.06 12.78
CA ARG A 354 -12.57 -18.17 13.87
C ARG A 354 -11.74 -16.90 13.89
N ASP A 355 -10.42 -16.99 13.79
CA ASP A 355 -9.56 -15.81 13.73
C ASP A 355 -9.86 -14.93 12.50
N ILE A 356 -10.17 -15.55 11.37
CA ILE A 356 -10.63 -14.87 10.16
C ILE A 356 -11.98 -14.17 10.40
N ALA A 357 -12.92 -14.79 11.10
CA ALA A 357 -14.19 -14.17 11.46
C ALA A 357 -13.98 -12.96 12.40
N ASP A 358 -13.14 -13.12 13.43
CA ASP A 358 -12.79 -12.06 14.38
C ASP A 358 -12.16 -10.86 13.64
N GLY A 359 -11.19 -11.12 12.76
CA GLY A 359 -10.55 -10.07 11.95
C GLY A 359 -11.52 -9.41 10.97
N GLY A 360 -12.45 -10.18 10.39
CA GLY A 360 -13.49 -9.66 9.51
C GLY A 360 -14.42 -8.69 10.21
N ALA A 361 -14.84 -9.02 11.44
CA ALA A 361 -15.71 -8.19 12.27
C ALA A 361 -15.09 -6.82 12.59
N ILE A 362 -13.76 -6.74 12.65
CA ILE A 362 -13.04 -5.48 12.90
C ILE A 362 -12.49 -4.87 11.60
N GLY A 363 -12.73 -5.45 10.43
CA GLY A 363 -12.30 -4.89 9.15
C GLY A 363 -10.79 -4.99 8.91
N ILE A 364 -10.18 -6.15 9.18
CA ILE A 364 -8.82 -6.46 8.71
C ILE A 364 -8.85 -6.57 7.18
N ASN A 365 -7.93 -5.87 6.52
CA ASN A 365 -7.84 -5.86 5.06
C ASN A 365 -6.39 -5.89 4.54
N SER A 366 -5.41 -6.01 5.44
CA SER A 366 -3.98 -6.13 5.14
C SER A 366 -3.27 -6.92 6.23
N THR A 367 -2.13 -7.53 5.88
CA THR A 367 -1.24 -8.21 6.82
C THR A 367 0.20 -7.71 6.63
N PRO A 368 0.97 -7.56 7.72
CA PRO A 368 0.53 -7.70 9.11
C PRO A 368 -0.32 -6.50 9.53
N THR A 369 -1.35 -6.74 10.34
CA THR A 369 -2.02 -5.68 11.11
C THR A 369 -1.75 -5.96 12.58
N TYR A 370 -1.19 -4.99 13.30
CA TYR A 370 -0.92 -5.12 14.72
C TYR A 370 -1.91 -4.30 15.53
N PHE A 371 -2.08 -4.70 16.79
CA PHE A 371 -2.79 -3.94 17.80
C PHE A 371 -1.96 -3.92 19.08
N ILE A 372 -1.97 -2.79 19.79
CA ILE A 372 -1.42 -2.67 21.14
C ILE A 372 -2.55 -2.15 22.03
N ASN A 373 -3.03 -2.96 22.98
CA ASN A 373 -4.17 -2.62 23.84
C ASN A 373 -5.37 -2.06 23.05
N GLY A 374 -5.68 -2.71 21.93
CA GLY A 374 -6.79 -2.34 21.04
C GLY A 374 -6.50 -1.21 20.05
N VAL A 375 -5.38 -0.49 20.16
CA VAL A 375 -4.96 0.52 19.18
C VAL A 375 -4.44 -0.18 17.93
N ARG A 376 -5.16 -0.04 16.80
CA ARG A 376 -4.73 -0.60 15.51
C ARG A 376 -3.51 0.17 14.98
N ILE A 377 -2.48 -0.55 14.56
CA ILE A 377 -1.31 0.03 13.91
C ILE A 377 -1.05 -0.68 12.57
N PRO A 378 -0.88 0.05 11.45
CA PRO A 378 -0.64 -0.50 10.12
C PRO A 378 0.81 -1.01 9.91
N ALA A 379 1.48 -1.40 11.00
CA ALA A 379 2.91 -1.67 11.15
C ALA A 379 3.77 -0.39 11.24
N LEU A 380 4.15 -0.06 12.48
CA LEU A 380 5.01 1.07 12.85
C LEU A 380 6.51 0.77 12.62
N GLN A 381 7.35 1.79 12.78
CA GLN A 381 8.76 1.53 13.00
C GLN A 381 9.00 0.81 14.32
N GLN A 382 10.10 0.05 14.38
CA GLN A 382 10.55 -0.64 15.58
C GLN A 382 10.60 0.27 16.82
N SER A 383 11.09 1.50 16.66
CA SER A 383 11.27 2.45 17.76
C SER A 383 9.97 3.13 18.19
N ALA A 384 9.04 3.37 17.27
CA ALA A 384 7.69 3.86 17.59
C ALA A 384 6.87 2.75 18.25
N PHE A 385 7.01 1.50 17.77
CA PHE A 385 6.46 0.31 18.40
C PHE A 385 6.99 0.13 19.83
N GLU A 386 8.31 0.21 20.03
CA GLU A 386 8.93 0.19 21.36
C GLU A 386 8.45 1.33 22.26
N TYR A 387 8.23 2.52 21.71
CA TYR A 387 7.74 3.66 22.49
C TYR A 387 6.26 3.50 22.88
N ALA A 388 5.42 3.04 21.97
CA ALA A 388 4.02 2.72 22.26
C ALA A 388 3.89 1.69 23.39
N ILE A 389 4.70 0.62 23.38
CA ILE A 389 4.72 -0.36 24.46
C ILE A 389 5.09 0.29 25.81
N ARG A 390 6.10 1.17 25.83
CA ARG A 390 6.49 1.90 27.06
C ARG A 390 5.35 2.77 27.58
N LEU A 391 4.67 3.51 26.71
CA LEU A 391 3.54 4.34 27.11
C LEU A 391 2.41 3.52 27.74
N GLU A 392 2.11 2.34 27.20
CA GLU A 392 1.09 1.46 27.77
C GLU A 392 1.53 0.84 29.11
N LEU A 393 2.82 0.47 29.24
CA LEU A 393 3.39 0.00 30.51
C LEU A 393 3.36 1.08 31.59
N GLU A 394 3.75 2.32 31.26
CA GLU A 394 3.72 3.47 32.16
C GLU A 394 2.28 3.80 32.60
N ALA A 395 1.33 3.79 31.66
CA ALA A 395 -0.08 4.03 31.96
C ALA A 395 -0.67 2.95 32.89
N ALA A 396 -0.29 1.68 32.70
CA ALA A 396 -0.72 0.59 33.58
C ALA A 396 -0.11 0.70 34.99
N GLY A 397 1.17 1.12 35.09
CA GLY A 397 1.82 1.37 36.37
C GLY A 397 1.15 2.51 37.15
N ALA A 398 0.84 3.61 36.48
CA ALA A 398 0.15 4.76 37.08
C ALA A 398 -1.31 4.47 37.49
N ALA A 399 -1.94 3.44 36.90
CA ALA A 399 -3.29 3.01 37.27
C ALA A 399 -3.31 2.02 38.46
N ALA A 400 -2.15 1.48 38.85
CA ALA A 400 -2.01 0.56 39.97
C ALA A 400 -1.60 1.25 41.29
N GLU A 401 -1.15 2.51 41.22
CA GLU A 401 -0.91 3.42 42.36
C GLU A 401 -2.18 4.22 42.71
#